data_AF-A0A9D7KB18-F1
#
_entry.id   AF-A0A9D7KB18-F1
#
_cell.length_a   1.000
_cell.length_b   1.000
_cell.length_c   1.000
_cell.angle_alpha   90.00
_cell.angle_beta   90.00
_cell.angle_gamma   90.00
#
_symmetry.space_group_name_H-M   'P 1'
#
loop_
_entity.id
_entity.type
_entity.pdbx_description
1 polymer ?
#
loop_
_entity_poly.entity_id
_entity_poly.type
_entity_poly.pdbx_seq_one_letter_code
_entity_poly.pdbx_strand_id
1 'polypeptide(L)'
;MMESKLMGVAKGVGASRIRAIVASAHEKPLQLFPDNPALHLIQQVRDQEHRFAISGHAPSAVKAQPPCWKISGVGGAAGGLCSNGFGGLQGVYQASLEELALVEGVSLSLAEKIMQQLH
;
A
#
# COMPACT_ATOMS: atom_id res chain seq x y z
N MET A 1 -7.01 19.13 -38.20
CA MET A 1 -7.79 18.18 -37.36
C MET A 1 -6.90 16.95 -37.20
N MET A 2 -6.36 16.67 -36.01
CA MET A 2 -5.56 15.47 -35.80
C MET A 2 -6.54 14.29 -35.68
N GLU A 3 -6.45 13.34 -36.61
CA GLU A 3 -7.22 12.11 -36.52
C GLU A 3 -6.61 11.21 -35.45
N SER A 4 -7.39 10.91 -34.41
CA SER A 4 -6.98 9.99 -33.35
C SER A 4 -7.12 8.55 -33.86
N LYS A 5 -6.02 7.82 -33.97
CA LYS A 5 -6.05 6.40 -34.33
C LYS A 5 -6.43 5.56 -33.11
N LEU A 6 -7.63 4.96 -33.14
CA LEU A 6 -8.10 4.06 -32.10
C LEU A 6 -7.53 2.65 -32.30
N MET A 7 -7.12 2.02 -31.20
CA MET A 7 -6.50 0.71 -31.17
C MET A 7 -7.04 -0.12 -29.99
N GLY A 8 -7.57 -1.31 -30.27
CA GLY A 8 -8.04 -2.26 -29.25
C GLY A 8 -7.08 -3.42 -29.04
N VAL A 9 -7.11 -4.03 -27.86
CA VAL A 9 -6.30 -5.21 -27.48
C VAL A 9 -7.21 -6.32 -26.97
N ALA A 10 -7.22 -7.47 -27.65
CA ALA A 10 -8.02 -8.62 -27.21
C ALA A 10 -7.46 -9.30 -25.94
N LYS A 11 -8.36 -9.80 -25.10
CA LYS A 11 -8.03 -10.66 -23.96
C LYS A 11 -7.80 -12.08 -24.47
N GLY A 12 -6.64 -12.67 -24.17
CA GLY A 12 -6.32 -14.06 -24.54
C GLY A 12 -7.20 -15.09 -23.83
N VAL A 13 -7.29 -16.30 -24.40
CA VAL A 13 -8.07 -17.43 -23.86
C VAL A 13 -7.17 -18.31 -22.97
N GLY A 14 -7.54 -18.53 -21.71
CA GLY A 14 -6.80 -19.36 -20.73
C GLY A 14 -5.69 -18.62 -19.96
N ALA A 15 -4.97 -19.34 -19.07
CA ALA A 15 -3.89 -18.81 -18.23
C ALA A 15 -2.59 -18.46 -18.99
N SER A 16 -2.62 -18.47 -20.33
CA SER A 16 -1.44 -18.31 -21.17
C SER A 16 -1.39 -16.93 -21.84
N ARG A 17 -0.27 -16.26 -21.57
CA ARG A 17 0.28 -15.04 -22.18
C ARG A 17 -0.43 -14.54 -23.45
N ILE A 18 -1.30 -13.56 -23.24
CA ILE A 18 -1.54 -12.37 -24.08
C ILE A 18 -1.06 -12.51 -25.53
N ARG A 19 -1.96 -12.98 -26.41
CA ARG A 19 -1.87 -12.66 -27.84
C ARG A 19 -2.58 -11.32 -28.02
N ALA A 20 -1.85 -10.21 -28.04
CA ALA A 20 -2.49 -8.93 -28.36
C ALA A 20 -2.90 -8.98 -29.82
N ILE A 21 -4.21 -9.00 -30.03
CA ILE A 21 -4.79 -8.66 -31.31
C ILE A 21 -4.94 -7.15 -31.31
N VAL A 22 -4.14 -6.48 -32.12
CA VAL A 22 -4.24 -5.06 -32.35
C VAL A 22 -5.21 -4.86 -33.51
N ALA A 23 -6.38 -4.29 -33.23
CA ALA A 23 -7.36 -3.93 -34.25
C ALA A 23 -7.62 -2.42 -34.19
N SER A 24 -7.44 -1.73 -35.32
CA SER A 24 -8.14 -0.46 -35.54
C SER A 24 -9.57 -0.78 -35.97
N ALA A 25 -10.53 0.14 -35.74
CA ALA A 25 -11.95 -0.10 -36.01
C ALA A 25 -12.27 -0.58 -37.44
N HIS A 26 -11.34 -0.41 -38.38
CA HIS A 26 -11.46 -0.78 -39.79
C HIS A 26 -10.33 -1.69 -40.32
N GLU A 27 -9.44 -2.20 -39.47
CA GLU A 27 -8.26 -2.97 -39.89
C GLU A 27 -8.31 -4.43 -39.44
N LYS A 28 -7.63 -5.32 -40.18
CA LYS A 28 -7.50 -6.73 -39.81
C LYS A 28 -6.74 -6.87 -38.49
N PRO A 29 -7.12 -7.82 -37.64
CA PRO A 29 -6.44 -8.11 -36.38
C PRO A 29 -4.97 -8.47 -36.61
N LEU A 30 -4.05 -7.69 -36.04
CA LEU A 30 -2.61 -7.99 -36.05
C LEU A 30 -2.24 -8.84 -34.84
N GLN A 31 -1.64 -10.01 -35.09
CA GLN A 31 -1.15 -10.90 -34.04
C GLN A 31 0.35 -10.69 -33.84
N LEU A 32 0.74 -10.26 -32.65
CA LEU A 32 2.15 -10.08 -32.27
C LEU A 32 2.73 -11.35 -31.63
N PHE A 33 4.02 -11.59 -31.88
CA PHE A 33 4.78 -12.64 -31.19
C PHE A 33 5.10 -12.25 -29.74
N PRO A 34 5.27 -13.21 -28.81
CA PRO A 34 5.50 -12.95 -27.39
C PRO A 34 6.75 -12.12 -27.04
N ASP A 35 7.77 -12.21 -27.90
CA ASP A 35 9.06 -11.51 -27.81
C ASP A 35 9.05 -10.14 -28.48
N ASN A 36 7.92 -9.75 -29.10
CA ASN A 36 7.82 -8.47 -29.79
C ASN A 36 7.78 -7.31 -28.77
N PRO A 37 8.65 -6.29 -28.89
CA PRO A 37 8.69 -5.17 -27.94
C PRO A 37 7.40 -4.33 -27.93
N ALA A 38 6.67 -4.24 -29.05
CA ALA A 38 5.39 -3.56 -29.10
C ALA A 38 4.34 -4.25 -28.21
N LEU A 39 4.40 -5.57 -28.10
CA LEU A 39 3.55 -6.34 -27.20
C LEU A 39 3.89 -6.06 -25.72
N HIS A 40 5.16 -5.84 -25.39
CA HIS A 40 5.58 -5.50 -24.02
C HIS A 40 5.08 -4.12 -23.62
N LEU A 41 5.15 -3.14 -24.53
CA LEU A 41 4.62 -1.80 -24.27
C LEU A 41 3.10 -1.83 -24.04
N ILE A 42 2.36 -2.55 -24.87
CA ILE A 42 0.91 -2.73 -24.72
C ILE A 42 0.55 -3.36 -23.37
N GLN A 43 1.32 -4.37 -22.94
CA GLN A 43 1.16 -4.99 -21.63
C GLN A 43 1.39 -3.99 -20.50
N GLN A 44 2.46 -3.20 -20.57
CA GLN A 44 2.77 -2.19 -19.56
C GLN A 44 1.65 -1.17 -19.40
N VAL A 45 1.10 -0.65 -20.50
CA VAL A 45 -0.03 0.30 -20.45
C VAL A 45 -1.24 -0.34 -19.79
N ARG A 46 -1.61 -1.56 -20.20
CA ARG A 46 -2.74 -2.29 -19.61
C ARG A 46 -2.55 -2.56 -18.11
N ASP A 47 -1.33 -2.89 -17.69
CA ASP A 47 -1.02 -3.17 -16.30
C ASP A 47 -1.03 -1.89 -15.45
N GLN A 48 -0.69 -0.73 -16.03
CA GLN A 48 -0.91 0.56 -15.36
C GLN A 48 -2.40 0.88 -15.21
N GLU A 49 -3.22 0.65 -16.24
CA GLU A 49 -4.68 0.84 -16.14
C GLU A 49 -5.29 -0.08 -15.08
N HIS A 50 -4.89 -1.36 -15.04
CA HIS A 50 -5.31 -2.28 -13.99
C HIS A 50 -4.88 -1.81 -12.61
N ARG A 51 -3.63 -1.38 -12.45
CA ARG A 51 -3.13 -0.83 -11.19
C ARG A 51 -3.97 0.37 -10.75
N PHE A 52 -4.26 1.28 -11.68
CA PHE A 52 -5.02 2.49 -11.41
C PHE A 52 -6.48 2.18 -11.02
N ALA A 53 -7.13 1.27 -11.74
CA ALA A 53 -8.48 0.81 -11.44
C ALA A 53 -8.58 0.13 -10.07
N ILE A 54 -7.57 -0.68 -9.70
CA ILE A 54 -7.48 -1.31 -8.37
C ILE A 54 -7.25 -0.25 -7.29
N SER A 55 -6.33 0.70 -7.50
CA SER A 55 -6.01 1.73 -6.50
C SER A 55 -7.15 2.75 -6.31
N GLY A 56 -7.96 3.00 -7.35
CA GLY A 56 -9.06 3.97 -7.30
C GLY A 56 -10.34 3.43 -6.63
N HIS A 57 -10.54 2.11 -6.63
CA HIS A 57 -11.70 1.47 -5.98
C HIS A 57 -11.33 0.71 -4.70
N ALA A 58 -10.05 0.65 -4.34
CA ALA A 58 -9.67 0.19 -3.01
C ALA A 58 -10.31 1.16 -2.00
N PRO A 59 -11.15 0.69 -1.05
CA PRO A 59 -11.62 1.56 0.02
C PRO A 59 -10.37 2.16 0.66
N SER A 60 -10.31 3.49 0.76
CA SER A 60 -9.28 4.17 1.54
C SER A 60 -9.12 3.38 2.81
N ALA A 61 -7.96 2.74 2.99
CA ALA A 61 -7.77 1.85 4.12
C ALA A 61 -8.18 2.65 5.35
N VAL A 62 -9.25 2.21 6.02
CA VAL A 62 -9.54 2.65 7.39
C VAL A 62 -8.20 2.48 8.07
N LYS A 63 -7.55 3.60 8.45
CA LYS A 63 -6.19 3.62 8.99
C LYS A 63 -6.10 2.43 9.93
N ALA A 64 -5.47 1.36 9.50
CA ALA A 64 -5.34 0.18 10.33
C ALA A 64 -4.50 0.69 11.48
N GLN A 65 -5.11 0.81 12.66
CA GLN A 65 -4.36 1.22 13.84
C GLN A 65 -3.18 0.26 13.90
N PRO A 66 -1.94 0.77 13.92
CA PRO A 66 -0.78 -0.10 14.02
C PRO A 66 -1.02 -1.03 15.21
N PRO A 67 -0.75 -2.34 15.09
CA PRO A 67 -1.04 -3.30 16.15
C PRO A 67 -0.40 -2.78 17.43
N CYS A 68 -1.24 -2.31 18.35
CA CYS A 68 -0.75 -1.68 19.55
C CYS A 68 0.07 -2.72 20.30
N TRP A 69 1.31 -2.37 20.63
CA TRP A 69 2.22 -3.30 21.28
C TRP A 69 1.63 -3.75 22.63
N LYS A 70 1.99 -4.96 23.08
CA LYS A 70 1.64 -5.45 24.41
C LYS A 70 2.83 -5.29 25.34
N ILE A 71 2.95 -4.16 26.02
CA ILE A 71 3.84 -4.03 27.19
C ILE A 71 3.02 -4.43 28.42
N SER A 72 3.57 -5.38 29.18
CA SER A 72 2.94 -5.88 30.39
C SER A 72 2.76 -4.76 31.41
N GLY A 73 1.52 -4.51 31.84
CA GLY A 73 1.19 -3.43 32.79
C GLY A 73 0.78 -2.10 32.17
N VAL A 74 0.74 -1.98 30.83
CA VAL A 74 0.41 -0.73 30.10
C VAL A 74 -0.90 -0.87 29.31
N GLY A 75 -1.81 -1.72 29.76
CA GLY A 75 -2.97 -2.16 28.95
C GLY A 75 -3.86 -1.03 28.40
N GLY A 76 -4.19 0.00 29.20
CA GLY A 76 -5.00 1.13 28.75
C GLY A 76 -4.20 2.22 28.03
N ALA A 77 -2.95 2.44 28.46
CA ALA A 77 -2.06 3.48 27.93
C ALA A 77 -1.40 3.09 26.58
N ALA A 78 -1.34 1.80 26.25
CA ALA A 78 -0.70 1.31 25.03
C ALA A 78 -1.34 1.90 23.76
N GLY A 79 -2.66 2.12 23.78
CA GLY A 79 -3.37 2.75 22.66
C GLY A 79 -2.93 4.21 22.44
N GLY A 80 -2.76 4.98 23.52
CA GLY A 80 -2.27 6.35 23.48
C GLY A 80 -0.83 6.41 22.97
N LEU A 81 0.04 5.51 23.47
CA LEU A 81 1.44 5.45 23.05
C LEU A 81 1.60 5.03 21.58
N CYS A 82 0.73 4.17 21.07
CA CYS A 82 0.75 3.82 19.65
C CYS A 82 0.20 4.95 18.76
N SER A 83 -0.75 5.75 19.27
CA SER A 83 -1.37 6.85 18.52
C SER A 83 -0.51 8.12 18.49
N ASN A 84 0.30 8.37 19.54
CA ASN A 84 1.16 9.55 19.65
C ASN A 84 2.41 9.53 18.76
N GLY A 85 2.50 8.62 17.78
CA GLY A 85 3.49 8.71 16.72
C GLY A 85 4.90 8.27 17.09
N PHE A 86 5.10 7.59 18.23
CA PHE A 86 6.41 7.00 18.59
C PHE A 86 6.91 5.95 17.58
N GLY A 87 6.10 5.53 16.60
CA GLY A 87 6.59 4.70 15.49
C GLY A 87 7.00 3.27 15.88
N GLY A 88 6.67 2.83 17.10
CA GLY A 88 6.94 1.48 17.62
C GLY A 88 7.70 1.48 18.94
N LEU A 89 8.08 0.29 19.42
CA LEU A 89 8.82 0.11 20.69
C LEU A 89 10.14 0.89 20.71
N GLN A 90 10.79 1.02 19.55
CA GLN A 90 12.08 1.71 19.44
C GLN A 90 11.97 3.23 19.62
N GLY A 91 10.85 3.85 19.25
CA GLY A 91 10.64 5.26 19.56
C GLY A 91 10.17 5.49 21.00
N VAL A 92 9.47 4.51 21.60
CA VAL A 92 9.17 4.53 23.04
C VAL A 92 10.46 4.38 23.86
N TYR A 93 11.40 3.57 23.40
CA TYR A 93 12.74 3.43 24.00
C TYR A 93 13.56 4.72 23.94
N GLN A 94 13.43 5.49 22.85
CA GLN A 94 14.13 6.76 22.68
C GLN A 94 13.41 7.94 23.35
N ALA A 95 12.16 7.76 23.75
CA ALA A 95 11.36 8.80 24.38
C ALA A 95 11.86 9.08 25.81
N SER A 96 11.87 10.35 26.16
CA SER A 96 12.10 10.82 27.52
C SER A 96 10.89 10.54 28.43
N LEU A 97 11.14 10.54 29.74
CA LEU A 97 10.08 10.35 30.75
C LEU A 97 8.93 11.37 30.58
N GLU A 98 9.29 12.62 30.26
CA GLU A 98 8.36 13.73 30.04
C GLU A 98 7.48 13.49 28.80
N GLU A 99 8.08 13.01 27.70
CA GLU A 99 7.36 12.66 26.48
C GLU A 99 6.38 11.50 26.67
N LEU A 100 6.75 10.50 27.48
CA LEU A 100 5.85 9.41 27.83
C LEU A 100 4.70 9.89 28.73
N ALA A 101 4.96 10.79 29.68
CA ALA A 101 3.96 11.33 30.59
C ALA A 101 2.97 12.31 29.92
N LEU A 102 3.31 12.86 28.73
CA LEU A 102 2.39 13.66 27.92
C LEU A 102 1.29 12.83 27.25
N VAL A 103 1.42 11.50 27.24
CA VAL A 103 0.44 10.62 26.63
C VAL A 103 -0.76 10.43 27.55
N GLU A 104 -1.96 10.66 27.01
CA GLU A 104 -3.20 10.47 27.76
C GLU A 104 -3.30 9.03 28.30
N GLY A 105 -3.47 8.92 29.62
CA GLY A 105 -3.51 7.63 30.33
C GLY A 105 -2.16 7.09 30.81
N VAL A 106 -1.05 7.80 30.60
CA VAL A 106 0.27 7.46 31.16
C VAL A 106 0.57 8.35 32.36
N SER A 107 0.56 7.77 33.57
CA SER A 107 1.07 8.46 34.76
C SER A 107 2.61 8.47 34.78
N LEU A 108 3.20 9.42 35.52
CA LEU A 108 4.66 9.44 35.77
C LEU A 108 5.19 8.09 36.27
N SER A 109 4.49 7.49 37.24
CA SER A 109 4.83 6.16 37.78
C SER A 109 4.73 5.02 36.75
N LEU A 110 3.90 5.18 35.71
CA LEU A 110 3.79 4.22 34.62
C LEU A 110 4.89 4.44 33.58
N ALA A 111 5.21 5.70 33.25
CA ALA A 111 6.33 6.06 32.40
C ALA A 111 7.67 5.52 32.95
N GLU A 112 7.91 5.66 34.26
CA GLU A 112 9.09 5.12 34.92
C GLU A 112 9.18 3.59 34.78
N LYS A 113 8.07 2.88 35.00
CA LYS A 113 8.01 1.41 34.83
C LYS A 113 8.25 0.99 33.39
N ILE A 114 7.72 1.74 32.43
CA ILE A 114 7.94 1.50 31.00
C ILE A 114 9.43 1.64 30.67
N MET A 115 10.06 2.73 31.11
CA MET A 115 11.49 2.94 30.91
C MET A 115 12.34 1.86 31.59
N GLN A 116 12.00 1.44 32.82
CA GLN A 116 12.69 0.36 33.54
C GLN A 116 12.55 -1.02 32.91
N GLN A 117 11.47 -1.28 32.17
CA GLN A 117 11.29 -2.55 31.46
C GLN A 117 11.97 -2.58 30.10
N LEU A 118 12.18 -1.39 29.52
CA LEU A 118 12.79 -1.24 28.20
C LEU A 118 14.31 -1.07 28.27
N HIS A 119 14.86 -0.56 29.38
CA HIS A 119 16.29 -0.45 29.68
C HIS A 119 16.80 -1.58 30.57
#